data_AF-B6JII3-F1
#
_entry.id   AF-B6JII3-F1
#
_cell.length_a   1.000
_cell.length_b   1.000
_cell.length_c   1.000
_cell.angle_alpha   90.00
_cell.angle_beta   90.00
_cell.angle_gamma   90.00
#
_symmetry.space_group_name_H-M   'P 1'
#
loop_
_entity.id
_entity.type
_entity.pdbx_description
1 polymer ?
#
loop_
_entity_poly.entity_id
_entity_poly.type
_entity_poly.pdbx_seq_one_letter_code
_entity_poly.pdbx_strand_id
1 'polypeptide(L)'
;MIEPIMYLAIGFLISMLCGLMIMPLVHNRAVRLTTRRLEAAAPLSMAEIQADKDQLRAEFAMSARRLEMSVEQLKAKTTSQQAELGKKADAINRLKLELSEKSAAILSLEAREKALRDQLQTTEKDFASKTDSLRDAEQALREKQIELTKLSTELSDRTQTAEARAAELAAVKAQIETLQTRVAQAEEEHTEARRRLEDHRGQSEATSRELVDARTHAESLTGRLGDLDKQLVDQSEKTQTLTARIKELETRLVTQDKVLLERERDIADLRKRLEAATAAEEALRAGLATAGTAKTETPRDSEAKAVREEHDRLTREIATAKREIETGATNERRENTLLRERINAIAAEVAGLAMTLEGPDSTIKSMLATEPESAITTIVNGGTANAPAKPQGSLAERIRAIQEMQAARTGGSRQA
;
A
#
# COMPACT_ATOMS: atom_id res chain seq x y z
N MET A 1 -208.76 0.57 119.93
CA MET A 1 -208.22 0.12 118.61
C MET A 1 -206.82 -0.49 118.76
N ILE A 2 -206.63 -1.41 119.72
CA ILE A 2 -205.31 -1.93 120.14
C ILE A 2 -205.04 -3.34 119.55
N GLU A 3 -206.07 -4.04 119.09
CA GLU A 3 -205.98 -5.39 118.52
C GLU A 3 -205.02 -5.55 117.33
N PRO A 4 -205.01 -4.71 116.27
CA PRO A 4 -204.12 -4.92 115.13
C PRO A 4 -202.63 -4.71 115.47
N ILE A 5 -202.31 -3.86 116.46
CA ILE A 5 -200.93 -3.61 116.92
C ILE A 5 -200.38 -4.85 117.64
N MET A 6 -201.21 -5.55 118.41
CA MET A 6 -200.78 -6.75 119.13
C MET A 6 -200.45 -7.92 118.20
N TYR A 7 -201.26 -8.18 117.18
CA TYR A 7 -200.98 -9.25 116.20
C TYR A 7 -199.68 -8.99 115.43
N LEU A 8 -199.37 -7.73 115.13
CA LEU A 8 -198.10 -7.33 114.53
C LEU A 8 -196.92 -7.55 115.50
N ALA A 9 -197.08 -7.23 116.78
CA ALA A 9 -196.08 -7.49 117.81
C ALA A 9 -195.82 -9.01 118.02
N ILE A 10 -196.88 -9.83 118.00
CA ILE A 10 -196.76 -11.30 118.11
C ILE A 10 -196.13 -11.88 116.84
N GLY A 11 -196.52 -11.42 115.65
CA GLY A 11 -195.88 -11.83 114.39
C GLY A 11 -194.40 -11.46 114.32
N PHE A 12 -194.02 -10.27 114.83
CA PHE A 12 -192.63 -9.85 114.96
C PHE A 12 -191.86 -10.71 115.95
N LEU A 13 -192.44 -11.01 117.12
CA LEU A 13 -191.84 -11.91 118.11
C LEU A 13 -191.61 -13.31 117.55
N ILE A 14 -192.56 -13.86 116.80
CA ILE A 14 -192.42 -15.19 116.17
C ILE A 14 -191.33 -15.16 115.09
N SER A 15 -191.27 -14.11 114.25
CA SER A 15 -190.22 -13.98 113.24
C SER A 15 -188.83 -13.81 113.85
N MET A 16 -188.71 -13.03 114.92
CA MET A 16 -187.46 -12.85 115.68
C MET A 16 -186.99 -14.17 116.31
N LEU A 17 -187.92 -14.95 116.85
CA LEU A 17 -187.65 -16.26 117.43
C LEU A 17 -187.18 -17.26 116.35
N CYS A 18 -187.85 -17.29 115.20
CA CYS A 18 -187.41 -18.11 114.06
C CYS A 18 -186.02 -17.69 113.54
N GLY A 19 -185.71 -16.39 113.50
CA GLY A 19 -184.41 -15.87 113.09
C GLY A 19 -183.27 -16.30 114.03
N LEU A 20 -183.50 -16.24 115.35
CA LEU A 20 -182.54 -16.68 116.37
C LEU A 20 -182.25 -18.18 116.30
N MET A 21 -183.18 -19.00 115.83
CA MET A 21 -183.00 -20.43 115.68
C MET A 21 -182.13 -20.80 114.46
N ILE A 22 -182.12 -19.98 113.41
CA ILE A 22 -181.35 -20.23 112.18
C ILE A 22 -179.91 -19.68 112.28
N MET A 23 -179.69 -18.59 113.03
CA MET A 23 -178.36 -17.99 113.24
C MET A 23 -177.24 -18.96 113.70
N PRO A 24 -177.44 -19.86 114.68
CA PRO A 24 -176.39 -20.79 115.12
C PRO A 24 -175.98 -21.80 114.04
N LEU A 25 -176.89 -22.18 113.12
CA LEU A 25 -176.59 -23.11 112.03
C LEU A 25 -175.66 -22.49 110.97
N VAL A 26 -175.88 -21.23 110.63
CA VAL A 26 -175.03 -20.52 109.66
C VAL A 26 -173.64 -20.25 110.25
N HIS A 27 -173.57 -19.86 111.53
CA HIS A 27 -172.29 -19.60 112.21
C HIS A 27 -171.43 -20.86 112.34
N ASN A 28 -172.02 -22.01 112.70
CA ASN A 28 -171.30 -23.28 112.76
C ASN A 28 -170.73 -23.71 111.41
N ARG A 29 -171.44 -23.42 110.31
CA ARG A 29 -170.95 -23.72 108.96
C ARG A 29 -169.81 -22.80 108.52
N ALA A 30 -169.83 -21.53 108.91
CA ALA A 30 -168.75 -20.57 108.64
C ALA A 30 -167.47 -20.90 109.43
N VAL A 31 -167.59 -21.29 110.70
CA VAL A 31 -166.45 -21.70 111.53
C VAL A 31 -165.78 -22.95 110.96
N ARG A 32 -166.55 -23.97 110.54
CA ARG A 32 -165.98 -25.20 109.96
C ARG A 32 -165.24 -24.98 108.64
N LEU A 33 -165.68 -24.00 107.84
CA LEU A 33 -165.03 -23.66 106.56
C LEU A 33 -163.75 -22.82 106.76
N THR A 34 -163.69 -22.01 107.83
CA THR A 34 -162.50 -21.21 108.16
C THR A 34 -161.45 -22.04 108.89
N THR A 35 -161.83 -22.94 109.81
CA THR A 35 -160.89 -23.88 110.44
C THR A 35 -160.27 -24.82 109.41
N ARG A 36 -161.04 -25.39 108.47
CA ARG A 36 -160.46 -26.23 107.40
C ARG A 36 -159.51 -25.50 106.45
N ARG A 37 -159.66 -24.18 106.27
CA ARG A 37 -158.72 -23.37 105.46
C ARG A 37 -157.47 -22.98 106.23
N LEU A 38 -157.59 -22.79 107.54
CA LEU A 38 -156.47 -22.53 108.44
C LEU A 38 -155.64 -23.78 108.71
N GLU A 39 -156.28 -24.94 108.89
CA GLU A 39 -155.62 -26.24 109.05
C GLU A 39 -154.87 -26.67 107.78
N ALA A 40 -155.34 -26.27 106.59
CA ALA A 40 -154.64 -26.53 105.33
C ALA A 40 -153.47 -25.55 105.06
N ALA A 41 -153.34 -24.48 105.84
CA ALA A 41 -152.33 -23.43 105.65
C ALA A 41 -151.34 -23.31 106.83
N ALA A 42 -151.54 -24.05 107.92
CA ALA A 42 -150.69 -24.01 109.11
C ALA A 42 -149.84 -25.30 109.21
N PRO A 43 -148.50 -25.20 109.25
CA PRO A 43 -147.63 -26.36 109.41
C PRO A 43 -147.69 -26.84 110.87
N LEU A 44 -148.06 -28.10 111.12
CA LEU A 44 -148.27 -28.60 112.48
C LEU A 44 -147.71 -30.01 112.75
N SER A 45 -146.84 -30.55 111.89
CA SER A 45 -146.15 -31.83 112.18
C SER A 45 -144.65 -31.64 112.37
N MET A 46 -144.10 -32.16 113.48
CA MET A 46 -142.66 -32.16 113.78
C MET A 46 -141.85 -32.94 112.73
N ALA A 47 -142.51 -33.85 111.99
CA ALA A 47 -141.93 -34.53 110.84
C ALA A 47 -141.70 -33.59 109.63
N GLU A 48 -142.55 -32.59 109.41
CA GLU A 48 -142.38 -31.60 108.33
C GLU A 48 -141.28 -30.59 108.67
N ILE A 49 -141.19 -30.15 109.93
CA ILE A 49 -140.08 -29.29 110.39
C ILE A 49 -138.73 -30.00 110.25
N GLN A 50 -138.72 -31.31 110.54
CA GLN A 50 -137.51 -32.11 110.37
C GLN A 50 -137.19 -32.37 108.90
N ALA A 51 -138.21 -32.56 108.05
CA ALA A 51 -138.04 -32.63 106.60
C ALA A 51 -137.51 -31.33 106.01
N ASP A 52 -138.01 -30.15 106.42
CA ASP A 52 -137.50 -28.85 105.99
C ASP A 52 -136.07 -28.62 106.46
N LYS A 53 -135.74 -29.05 107.69
CA LYS A 53 -134.37 -28.97 108.22
C LYS A 53 -133.41 -29.89 107.48
N ASP A 54 -133.83 -31.10 107.17
CA ASP A 54 -133.02 -32.05 106.40
C ASP A 54 -132.96 -31.66 104.91
N GLN A 55 -134.00 -31.01 104.37
CA GLN A 55 -133.98 -30.36 103.06
C GLN A 55 -132.98 -29.20 103.03
N LEU A 56 -133.00 -28.30 104.01
CA LEU A 56 -132.00 -27.22 104.11
C LEU A 56 -130.59 -27.77 104.26
N ARG A 57 -130.39 -28.81 105.06
CA ARG A 57 -129.08 -29.50 105.17
C ARG A 57 -128.66 -30.11 103.84
N ALA A 58 -129.58 -30.71 103.09
CA ALA A 58 -129.31 -31.25 101.77
C ALA A 58 -129.00 -30.15 100.76
N GLU A 59 -129.71 -29.02 100.79
CA GLU A 59 -129.44 -27.85 99.94
C GLU A 59 -128.09 -27.21 100.26
N PHE A 60 -127.74 -27.05 101.55
CA PHE A 60 -126.42 -26.59 101.96
C PHE A 60 -125.32 -27.59 101.59
N ALA A 61 -125.54 -28.90 101.80
CA ALA A 61 -124.57 -29.92 101.40
C ALA A 61 -124.38 -29.98 99.88
N MET A 62 -125.46 -29.86 99.10
CA MET A 62 -125.41 -29.86 97.63
C MET A 62 -124.78 -28.59 97.07
N SER A 63 -125.10 -27.42 97.63
CA SER A 63 -124.48 -26.14 97.22
C SER A 63 -123.01 -26.07 97.64
N ALA A 64 -122.65 -26.54 98.84
CA ALA A 64 -121.26 -26.70 99.27
C ALA A 64 -120.51 -27.67 98.33
N ARG A 65 -121.11 -28.83 97.99
CA ARG A 65 -120.51 -29.78 97.06
C ARG A 65 -120.34 -29.22 95.65
N ARG A 66 -121.32 -28.49 95.13
CA ARG A 66 -121.22 -27.78 93.84
C ARG A 66 -120.13 -26.71 93.86
N LEU A 67 -119.98 -25.98 94.97
CA LEU A 67 -118.93 -25.00 95.15
C LEU A 67 -117.55 -25.68 95.19
N GLU A 68 -117.38 -26.74 95.99
CA GLU A 68 -116.16 -27.54 96.04
C GLU A 68 -115.76 -28.05 94.66
N MET A 69 -116.71 -28.64 93.92
CA MET A 69 -116.46 -29.12 92.55
C MET A 69 -116.07 -27.99 91.60
N SER A 70 -116.72 -26.83 91.67
CA SER A 70 -116.37 -25.70 90.79
C SER A 70 -115.01 -25.09 91.15
N VAL A 71 -114.66 -25.02 92.43
CA VAL A 71 -113.32 -24.63 92.91
C VAL A 71 -112.28 -25.65 92.44
N GLU A 72 -112.56 -26.94 92.53
CA GLU A 72 -111.66 -28.00 92.08
C GLU A 72 -111.46 -27.95 90.55
N GLN A 73 -112.53 -27.73 89.78
CA GLN A 73 -112.45 -27.50 88.33
C GLN A 73 -111.67 -26.23 87.97
N LEU A 74 -111.85 -25.12 88.70
CA LEU A 74 -111.10 -23.88 88.51
C LEU A 74 -109.63 -24.07 88.84
N LYS A 75 -109.31 -24.78 89.94
CA LYS A 75 -107.93 -25.14 90.30
C LYS A 75 -107.31 -26.02 89.20
N ALA A 76 -108.01 -27.05 88.74
CA ALA A 76 -107.53 -27.91 87.66
C ALA A 76 -107.28 -27.12 86.35
N LYS A 77 -108.20 -26.21 85.98
CA LYS A 77 -108.02 -25.30 84.83
C LYS A 77 -106.83 -24.37 85.03
N THR A 78 -106.66 -23.81 86.21
CA THR A 78 -105.54 -22.89 86.54
C THR A 78 -104.20 -23.63 86.44
N THR A 79 -104.09 -24.82 87.03
CA THR A 79 -102.88 -25.64 86.93
C THR A 79 -102.59 -26.04 85.48
N SER A 80 -103.61 -26.41 84.70
CA SER A 80 -103.47 -26.72 83.27
C SER A 80 -102.98 -25.50 82.47
N GLN A 81 -103.60 -24.33 82.68
CA GLN A 81 -103.18 -23.08 82.05
C GLN A 81 -101.75 -22.70 82.44
N GLN A 82 -101.35 -22.91 83.70
CA GLN A 82 -100.00 -22.62 84.17
C GLN A 82 -98.97 -23.57 83.55
N ALA A 83 -99.32 -24.84 83.36
CA ALA A 83 -98.48 -25.79 82.62
C ALA A 83 -98.36 -25.40 81.13
N GLU A 84 -99.45 -24.98 80.48
CA GLU A 84 -99.43 -24.49 79.10
C GLU A 84 -98.63 -23.18 78.96
N LEU A 85 -98.73 -22.27 79.92
CA LEU A 85 -97.89 -21.07 79.96
C LEU A 85 -96.40 -21.43 80.14
N GLY A 86 -96.09 -22.42 80.98
CA GLY A 86 -94.72 -22.94 81.12
C GLY A 86 -94.16 -23.48 79.80
N LYS A 87 -94.91 -24.36 79.12
CA LYS A 87 -94.53 -24.89 77.80
C LYS A 87 -94.32 -23.79 76.76
N LYS A 88 -95.22 -22.79 76.73
CA LYS A 88 -95.10 -21.63 75.83
C LYS A 88 -93.89 -20.76 76.17
N ALA A 89 -93.60 -20.54 77.46
CA ALA A 89 -92.42 -19.80 77.89
C ALA A 89 -91.13 -20.51 77.46
N ASP A 90 -91.06 -21.84 77.61
CA ASP A 90 -89.92 -22.63 77.13
C ASP A 90 -89.76 -22.56 75.61
N ALA A 91 -90.86 -22.65 74.85
CA ALA A 91 -90.84 -22.48 73.40
C ALA A 91 -90.35 -21.09 72.99
N ILE A 92 -90.82 -20.02 73.66
CA ILE A 92 -90.35 -18.65 73.43
C ILE A 92 -88.86 -18.52 73.72
N ASN A 93 -88.36 -19.12 74.81
CA ASN A 93 -86.93 -19.07 75.14
C ASN A 93 -86.07 -19.79 74.09
N ARG A 94 -86.52 -20.95 73.58
CA ARG A 94 -85.84 -21.65 72.48
C ARG A 94 -85.81 -20.81 71.21
N LEU A 95 -86.95 -20.23 70.81
CA LEU A 95 -87.02 -19.36 69.63
C LEU A 95 -86.16 -18.10 69.79
N LYS A 96 -86.06 -17.53 71.00
CA LYS A 96 -85.15 -16.39 71.27
C LYS A 96 -83.69 -16.78 71.12
N LEU A 97 -83.29 -17.96 71.60
CA LEU A 97 -81.93 -18.46 71.43
C LEU A 97 -81.62 -18.67 69.94
N GLU A 98 -82.49 -19.38 69.22
CA GLU A 98 -82.35 -19.57 67.77
C GLU A 98 -82.29 -18.24 67.01
N LEU A 99 -83.16 -17.28 67.35
CA LEU A 99 -83.14 -15.94 66.75
C LEU A 99 -81.79 -15.27 67.02
N SER A 100 -81.29 -15.31 68.26
CA SER A 100 -80.00 -14.70 68.60
C SER A 100 -78.82 -15.35 67.88
N GLU A 101 -78.81 -16.67 67.74
CA GLU A 101 -77.81 -17.41 66.98
C GLU A 101 -77.86 -17.06 65.48
N LYS A 102 -79.06 -16.98 64.90
CA LYS A 102 -79.25 -16.57 63.50
C LYS A 102 -78.85 -15.12 63.29
N SER A 103 -79.19 -14.21 64.21
CA SER A 103 -78.74 -12.81 64.15
C SER A 103 -77.22 -12.70 64.21
N ALA A 104 -76.56 -13.46 65.08
CA ALA A 104 -75.10 -13.51 65.12
C ALA A 104 -74.50 -14.07 63.83
N ALA A 105 -75.10 -15.11 63.26
CA ALA A 105 -74.69 -15.68 61.98
C ALA A 105 -74.84 -14.68 60.83
N ILE A 106 -75.96 -13.94 60.77
CA ILE A 106 -76.22 -12.89 59.77
C ILE A 106 -75.15 -11.80 59.86
N LEU A 107 -74.88 -11.27 61.06
CA LEU A 107 -73.84 -10.25 61.25
C LEU A 107 -72.45 -10.75 60.82
N SER A 108 -72.14 -12.02 61.09
CA SER A 108 -70.88 -12.62 60.65
C SER A 108 -70.79 -12.76 59.12
N LEU A 109 -71.90 -13.08 58.46
CA LEU A 109 -71.98 -13.18 57.01
C LEU A 109 -71.91 -11.80 56.35
N GLU A 110 -72.60 -10.80 56.90
CA GLU A 110 -72.52 -9.41 56.43
C GLU A 110 -71.09 -8.86 56.55
N ALA A 111 -70.39 -9.15 57.66
CA ALA A 111 -69.00 -8.77 57.83
C ALA A 111 -68.07 -9.44 56.80
N ARG A 112 -68.26 -10.74 56.53
CA ARG A 112 -67.52 -11.47 55.49
C ARG A 112 -67.83 -10.94 54.09
N GLU A 113 -69.09 -10.66 53.79
CA GLU A 113 -69.53 -10.13 52.51
C GLU A 113 -68.92 -8.75 52.25
N LYS A 114 -68.89 -7.88 53.28
CA LYS A 114 -68.20 -6.59 53.19
C LYS A 114 -66.70 -6.76 52.96
N ALA A 115 -66.04 -7.64 53.72
CA ALA A 115 -64.61 -7.91 53.53
C ALA A 115 -64.29 -8.45 52.12
N LEU A 116 -65.13 -9.33 51.58
CA LEU A 116 -64.99 -9.84 50.21
C LEU A 116 -65.22 -8.76 49.16
N ARG A 117 -66.18 -7.85 49.36
CA ARG A 117 -66.38 -6.69 48.47
C ARG A 117 -65.18 -5.76 48.47
N ASP A 118 -64.62 -5.45 49.64
CA ASP A 118 -63.45 -4.58 49.77
C ASP A 118 -62.22 -5.23 49.11
N GLN A 119 -62.05 -6.55 49.27
CA GLN A 119 -61.01 -7.31 48.56
C GLN A 119 -61.22 -7.28 47.05
N LEU A 120 -62.44 -7.53 46.58
CA LEU A 120 -62.77 -7.52 45.16
C LEU A 120 -62.48 -6.15 44.53
N GLN A 121 -62.92 -5.07 45.19
CA GLN A 121 -62.63 -3.70 44.73
C GLN A 121 -61.12 -3.40 44.70
N THR A 122 -60.35 -3.91 45.68
CA THR A 122 -58.89 -3.76 45.69
C THR A 122 -58.26 -4.53 44.54
N THR A 123 -58.67 -5.79 44.31
CA THR A 123 -58.15 -6.58 43.20
C THR A 123 -58.53 -6.02 41.83
N GLU A 124 -59.72 -5.41 41.70
CA GLU A 124 -60.14 -4.73 40.46
C GLU A 124 -59.28 -3.49 40.19
N LYS A 125 -58.95 -2.70 41.23
CA LYS A 125 -58.04 -1.55 41.10
C LYS A 125 -56.63 -1.99 40.72
N ASP A 126 -56.12 -3.05 41.35
CA ASP A 126 -54.81 -3.61 41.04
C ASP A 126 -54.78 -4.17 39.61
N PHE A 127 -55.87 -4.81 39.18
CA PHE A 127 -56.00 -5.33 37.82
C PHE A 127 -56.07 -4.21 36.78
N ALA A 128 -56.82 -3.13 37.05
CA ALA A 128 -56.87 -1.95 36.19
C ALA A 128 -55.48 -1.30 36.07
N SER A 129 -54.79 -1.07 37.20
CA SER A 129 -53.44 -0.51 37.21
C SER A 129 -52.44 -1.39 36.45
N LYS A 130 -52.50 -2.72 36.61
CA LYS A 130 -51.67 -3.65 35.86
C LYS A 130 -51.98 -3.62 34.37
N THR A 131 -53.26 -3.53 33.99
CA THR A 131 -53.69 -3.44 32.59
C THR A 131 -53.16 -2.17 31.93
N ASP A 132 -53.21 -1.03 32.63
CA ASP A 132 -52.64 0.23 32.15
C ASP A 132 -51.11 0.11 31.99
N SER A 133 -50.42 -0.44 32.99
CA SER A 133 -48.96 -0.66 32.91
C SER A 133 -48.56 -1.60 31.77
N LEU A 134 -49.38 -2.63 31.50
CA LEU A 134 -49.16 -3.56 30.40
C LEU A 134 -49.35 -2.84 29.06
N ARG A 135 -50.39 -2.01 28.93
CA ARG A 135 -50.65 -1.23 27.73
C ARG A 135 -49.51 -0.24 27.44
N ASP A 136 -49.00 0.43 28.46
CA ASP A 136 -47.86 1.34 28.34
C ASP A 136 -46.59 0.58 27.93
N ALA A 137 -46.35 -0.59 28.53
CA ALA A 137 -45.23 -1.46 28.17
C ALA A 137 -45.34 -1.98 26.72
N GLU A 138 -46.54 -2.36 26.27
CA GLU A 138 -46.79 -2.76 24.88
C GLU A 138 -46.56 -1.60 23.90
N GLN A 139 -46.97 -0.38 24.26
CA GLN A 139 -46.72 0.79 23.43
C GLN A 139 -45.22 1.08 23.33
N ALA A 140 -44.50 1.08 24.46
CA ALA A 140 -43.05 1.25 24.47
C ALA A 140 -42.34 0.17 23.65
N LEU A 141 -42.80 -1.09 23.73
CA LEU A 141 -42.27 -2.18 22.92
C LEU A 141 -42.49 -1.96 21.42
N ARG A 142 -43.68 -1.49 21.01
CA ARG A 142 -43.97 -1.15 19.60
C ARG A 142 -43.08 0.00 19.11
N GLU A 143 -42.88 1.04 19.92
CA GLU A 143 -41.97 2.15 19.60
C GLU A 143 -40.54 1.64 19.42
N LYS A 144 -40.04 0.77 20.31
CA LYS A 144 -38.73 0.14 20.16
C LYS A 144 -38.63 -0.77 18.93
N GLN A 145 -39.69 -1.49 18.57
CA GLN A 145 -39.71 -2.27 17.35
C GLN A 145 -39.58 -1.37 16.10
N ILE A 146 -40.24 -0.21 16.09
CA ILE A 146 -40.11 0.78 15.01
C ILE A 146 -38.71 1.40 14.98
N GLU A 147 -38.12 1.70 16.14
CA GLU A 147 -36.73 2.18 16.20
C GLU A 147 -35.74 1.14 15.67
N LEU A 148 -35.92 -0.14 16.02
CA LEU A 148 -35.07 -1.23 15.54
C LEU A 148 -35.17 -1.42 14.03
N THR A 149 -36.37 -1.34 13.44
CA THR A 149 -36.51 -1.44 11.99
C THR A 149 -35.86 -0.25 11.28
N LYS A 150 -36.02 0.97 11.80
CA LYS A 150 -35.32 2.17 11.29
C LYS A 150 -33.81 2.04 11.37
N LEU A 151 -33.28 1.57 12.50
CA LEU A 151 -31.84 1.40 12.68
C LEU A 151 -31.29 0.28 11.77
N SER A 152 -32.07 -0.78 11.57
CA SER A 152 -31.73 -1.84 10.61
C SER A 152 -31.70 -1.33 9.17
N THR A 153 -32.65 -0.47 8.77
CA THR A 153 -32.63 0.14 7.43
C THR A 153 -31.44 1.09 7.28
N GLU A 154 -31.16 1.93 8.28
CA GLU A 154 -30.00 2.84 8.24
C GLU A 154 -28.67 2.07 8.21
N LEU A 155 -28.57 0.96 8.94
CA LEU A 155 -27.40 0.08 8.90
C LEU A 155 -27.23 -0.56 7.51
N SER A 156 -28.32 -1.02 6.90
CA SER A 156 -28.33 -1.57 5.54
C SER A 156 -27.87 -0.52 4.53
N ASP A 157 -28.42 0.69 4.59
CA ASP A 157 -28.04 1.80 3.71
C ASP A 157 -26.55 2.16 3.89
N ARG A 158 -26.09 2.30 5.14
CA ARG A 158 -24.67 2.55 5.43
C ARG A 158 -23.78 1.43 4.90
N THR A 159 -24.19 0.17 5.04
CA THR A 159 -23.45 -0.98 4.51
C THR A 159 -23.37 -0.92 2.99
N GLN A 160 -24.47 -0.64 2.30
CA GLN A 160 -24.49 -0.47 0.85
C GLN A 160 -23.60 0.69 0.40
N THR A 161 -23.61 1.83 1.10
CA THR A 161 -22.69 2.95 0.79
C THR A 161 -21.22 2.60 1.04
N ALA A 162 -20.93 1.79 2.07
CA ALA A 162 -19.57 1.33 2.34
C ALA A 162 -19.09 0.34 1.26
N GLU A 163 -19.94 -0.59 0.82
CA GLU A 163 -19.66 -1.50 -0.28
C GLU A 163 -19.45 -0.74 -1.60
N ALA A 164 -20.28 0.27 -1.90
CA ALA A 164 -20.10 1.12 -3.07
C ALA A 164 -18.75 1.87 -3.03
N ARG A 165 -18.40 2.47 -1.89
CA ARG A 165 -17.08 3.12 -1.70
C ARG A 165 -15.91 2.13 -1.81
N ALA A 166 -16.07 0.91 -1.30
CA ALA A 166 -15.05 -0.12 -1.42
C ALA A 166 -14.83 -0.54 -2.89
N ALA A 167 -15.91 -0.66 -3.67
CA ALA A 167 -15.84 -0.91 -5.10
C ALA A 167 -15.19 0.26 -5.86
N GLU A 168 -15.52 1.51 -5.53
CA GLU A 168 -14.86 2.71 -6.08
C GLU A 168 -13.36 2.73 -5.76
N LEU A 169 -12.97 2.46 -4.50
CA LEU A 169 -11.57 2.37 -4.11
C LEU A 169 -10.83 1.25 -4.84
N ALA A 170 -11.45 0.09 -5.06
CA ALA A 170 -10.87 -0.99 -5.85
C ALA A 170 -10.70 -0.59 -7.32
N ALA A 171 -11.68 0.10 -7.91
CA ALA A 171 -11.59 0.62 -9.28
C ALA A 171 -10.47 1.65 -9.42
N VAL A 172 -10.36 2.60 -8.47
CA VAL A 172 -9.28 3.60 -8.46
C VAL A 172 -7.92 2.94 -8.29
N LYS A 173 -7.78 1.92 -7.42
CA LYS A 173 -6.54 1.15 -7.28
C LYS A 173 -6.15 0.45 -8.58
N ALA A 174 -7.09 -0.18 -9.27
CA ALA A 174 -6.84 -0.80 -10.57
C ALA A 174 -6.42 0.24 -11.64
N GLN A 175 -7.02 1.43 -11.61
CA GLN A 175 -6.59 2.55 -12.46
C GLN A 175 -5.17 3.01 -12.13
N ILE A 176 -4.81 3.11 -10.85
CA ILE A 176 -3.45 3.45 -10.42
C ILE A 176 -2.46 2.40 -10.90
N GLU A 177 -2.75 1.11 -10.74
CA GLU A 177 -1.89 0.02 -11.23
C GLU A 177 -1.71 0.09 -12.76
N THR A 178 -2.80 0.35 -13.50
CA THR A 178 -2.74 0.55 -14.97
C THR A 178 -1.92 1.78 -15.36
N LEU A 179 -2.01 2.86 -14.60
CA LEU A 179 -1.18 4.05 -14.85
C LEU A 179 0.29 3.78 -14.49
N GLN A 180 0.57 3.05 -13.41
CA GLN A 180 1.92 2.65 -13.03
C GLN A 180 2.57 1.78 -14.11
N THR A 181 1.86 0.81 -14.69
CA THR A 181 2.39 0.00 -15.79
C THR A 181 2.66 0.84 -17.04
N ARG A 182 1.77 1.77 -17.37
CA ARG A 182 1.98 2.72 -18.49
C ARG A 182 3.18 3.64 -18.26
N VAL A 183 3.37 4.13 -17.03
CA VAL A 183 4.53 4.95 -16.68
C VAL A 183 5.82 4.13 -16.79
N ALA A 184 5.84 2.91 -16.26
CA ALA A 184 6.99 2.01 -16.38
C ALA A 184 7.34 1.71 -17.85
N GLN A 185 6.33 1.44 -18.69
CA GLN A 185 6.51 1.24 -20.13
C GLN A 185 7.06 2.52 -20.81
N ALA A 186 6.52 3.70 -20.47
CA ALA A 186 7.01 4.96 -21.03
C ALA A 186 8.45 5.28 -20.58
N GLU A 187 8.82 4.93 -19.34
CA GLU A 187 10.19 5.04 -18.84
C GLU A 187 11.13 4.10 -19.61
N GLU A 188 10.74 2.84 -19.85
CA GLU A 188 11.49 1.90 -20.67
C GLU A 188 11.68 2.42 -22.10
N GLU A 189 10.59 2.83 -22.77
CA GLU A 189 10.64 3.45 -24.10
C GLU A 189 11.55 4.69 -24.15
N HIS A 190 11.52 5.53 -23.11
CA HIS A 190 12.40 6.69 -23.00
C HIS A 190 13.87 6.29 -22.81
N THR A 191 14.17 5.27 -21.99
CA THR A 191 15.54 4.76 -21.84
C THR A 191 16.06 4.14 -23.13
N GLU A 192 15.24 3.40 -23.86
CA GLU A 192 15.59 2.86 -25.17
C GLU A 192 15.83 3.97 -26.18
N ALA A 193 14.93 4.96 -26.26
CA ALA A 193 15.08 6.10 -27.16
C ALA A 193 16.36 6.89 -26.86
N ARG A 194 16.68 7.08 -25.57
CA ARG A 194 17.92 7.72 -25.13
C ARG A 194 19.14 6.90 -25.53
N ARG A 195 19.11 5.58 -25.38
CA ARG A 195 20.20 4.69 -25.83
C ARG A 195 20.40 4.76 -27.34
N ARG A 196 19.31 4.70 -28.12
CA ARG A 196 19.35 4.84 -29.59
C ARG A 196 19.93 6.20 -30.00
N LEU A 197 19.58 7.28 -29.29
CA LEU A 197 20.15 8.60 -29.56
C LEU A 197 21.66 8.65 -29.27
N GLU A 198 22.11 8.03 -28.19
CA GLU A 198 23.54 7.93 -27.85
C GLU A 198 24.30 7.08 -28.88
N ASP A 199 23.73 5.95 -29.30
CA ASP A 199 24.28 5.10 -30.36
C ASP A 199 24.40 5.87 -31.68
N HIS A 200 23.35 6.61 -32.09
CA HIS A 200 23.38 7.45 -33.28
C HIS A 200 24.38 8.61 -33.17
N ARG A 201 24.53 9.22 -31.99
CA ARG A 201 25.58 10.23 -31.74
C ARG A 201 26.97 9.61 -31.87
N GLY A 202 27.20 8.46 -31.26
CA GLY A 202 28.46 7.72 -31.38
C GLY A 202 28.79 7.35 -32.84
N GLN A 203 27.80 6.90 -33.61
CA GLN A 203 27.94 6.65 -35.05
C GLN A 203 28.24 7.94 -35.83
N SER A 204 27.55 9.04 -35.52
CA SER A 204 27.80 10.34 -36.14
C SER A 204 29.21 10.87 -35.81
N GLU A 205 29.68 10.67 -34.59
CA GLU A 205 31.05 11.04 -34.19
C GLU A 205 32.08 10.14 -34.88
N ALA A 206 31.83 8.83 -34.97
CA ALA A 206 32.71 7.89 -35.66
C ALA A 206 32.83 8.23 -37.15
N THR A 207 31.70 8.42 -37.84
CA THR A 207 31.69 8.86 -39.25
C THR A 207 32.32 10.25 -39.44
N SER A 208 32.15 11.17 -38.49
CA SER A 208 32.85 12.45 -38.50
C SER A 208 34.37 12.29 -38.34
N ARG A 209 34.84 11.38 -37.47
CA ARG A 209 36.27 11.07 -37.31
C ARG A 209 36.82 10.43 -38.58
N GLU A 210 36.12 9.43 -39.14
CA GLU A 210 36.48 8.81 -40.43
C GLU A 210 36.55 9.85 -41.56
N LEU A 211 35.62 10.81 -41.60
CA LEU A 211 35.66 11.90 -42.58
C LEU A 211 36.87 12.82 -42.37
N VAL A 212 37.24 13.13 -41.12
CA VAL A 212 38.44 13.92 -40.81
C VAL A 212 39.70 13.14 -41.20
N ASP A 213 39.81 11.86 -40.84
CA ASP A 213 40.94 11.00 -41.20
C ASP A 213 41.06 10.88 -42.73
N ALA A 214 39.95 10.67 -43.44
CA ALA A 214 39.92 10.67 -44.90
C ALA A 214 40.35 12.02 -45.50
N ARG A 215 39.95 13.15 -44.89
CA ARG A 215 40.41 14.49 -45.31
C ARG A 215 41.91 14.67 -45.10
N THR A 216 42.44 14.29 -43.94
CA THR A 216 43.90 14.39 -43.67
C THR A 216 44.69 13.47 -44.60
N HIS A 217 44.18 12.27 -44.91
CA HIS A 217 44.75 11.39 -45.92
C HIS A 217 44.72 12.02 -47.31
N ALA A 218 43.59 12.62 -47.72
CA ALA A 218 43.48 13.33 -48.98
C ALA A 218 44.48 14.50 -49.04
N GLU A 219 44.58 15.32 -47.99
CA GLU A 219 45.56 16.40 -47.87
C GLU A 219 47.00 15.88 -47.97
N SER A 220 47.30 14.74 -47.35
CA SER A 220 48.63 14.10 -47.46
C SER A 220 48.94 13.61 -48.88
N LEU A 221 47.93 13.07 -49.58
CA LEU A 221 48.06 12.65 -50.98
C LEU A 221 48.21 13.86 -51.89
N THR A 222 47.46 14.94 -51.66
CA THR A 222 47.63 16.22 -52.37
C THR A 222 49.02 16.80 -52.11
N GLY A 223 49.54 16.73 -50.88
CA GLY A 223 50.91 17.13 -50.56
C GLY A 223 51.96 16.30 -51.32
N ARG A 224 51.80 14.96 -51.34
CA ARG A 224 52.66 14.06 -52.13
C ARG A 224 52.57 14.31 -53.63
N LEU A 225 51.37 14.56 -54.15
CA LEU A 225 51.17 14.94 -55.55
C LEU A 225 51.90 16.26 -55.86
N GLY A 226 51.82 17.25 -54.96
CA GLY A 226 52.57 18.50 -55.10
C GLY A 226 54.09 18.31 -55.06
N ASP A 227 54.61 17.41 -54.22
CA ASP A 227 56.04 17.09 -54.20
C ASP A 227 56.48 16.28 -55.43
N LEU A 228 55.64 15.36 -55.92
CA LEU A 228 55.87 14.65 -57.19
C LEU A 228 55.83 15.61 -58.38
N ASP A 229 54.90 16.57 -58.40
CA ASP A 229 54.83 17.61 -59.43
C ASP A 229 56.10 18.47 -59.41
N LYS A 230 56.62 18.86 -58.23
CA LYS A 230 57.93 19.54 -58.13
C LYS A 230 59.07 18.67 -58.65
N GLN A 231 59.11 17.38 -58.29
CA GLN A 231 60.12 16.46 -58.81
C GLN A 231 60.03 16.30 -60.34
N LEU A 232 58.82 16.30 -60.88
CA LEU A 232 58.57 16.22 -62.32
C LEU A 232 59.02 17.51 -63.01
N VAL A 233 58.76 18.68 -62.42
CA VAL A 233 59.32 19.97 -62.87
C VAL A 233 60.84 19.94 -62.82
N ASP A 234 61.47 19.53 -61.71
CA ASP A 234 62.92 19.40 -61.60
C ASP A 234 63.50 18.41 -62.64
N GLN A 235 62.83 17.28 -62.89
CA GLN A 235 63.21 16.34 -63.94
C GLN A 235 63.01 16.95 -65.34
N SER A 236 61.97 17.75 -65.54
CA SER A 236 61.75 18.48 -66.79
C SER A 236 62.85 19.52 -67.03
N GLU A 237 63.30 20.22 -65.98
CA GLU A 237 64.42 21.16 -66.05
C GLU A 237 65.74 20.43 -66.28
N LYS A 238 65.97 19.30 -65.60
CA LYS A 238 67.13 18.43 -65.85
C LYS A 238 67.12 17.88 -67.28
N THR A 239 65.98 17.45 -67.81
CA THR A 239 65.89 17.00 -69.21
C THR A 239 66.06 18.15 -70.19
N GLN A 240 65.56 19.35 -69.89
CA GLN A 240 65.83 20.55 -70.70
C GLN A 240 67.31 20.93 -70.70
N THR A 241 67.99 20.91 -69.55
CA THR A 241 69.44 21.19 -69.45
C THR A 241 70.26 20.12 -70.16
N LEU A 242 69.92 18.83 -70.01
CA LEU A 242 70.52 17.74 -70.76
C LEU A 242 70.29 17.89 -72.27
N THR A 243 69.08 18.29 -72.69
CA THR A 243 68.76 18.57 -74.11
C THR A 243 69.55 19.76 -74.63
N ALA A 244 69.71 20.82 -73.84
CA ALA A 244 70.57 21.95 -74.19
C ALA A 244 72.04 21.52 -74.32
N ARG A 245 72.51 20.63 -73.43
CA ARG A 245 73.87 20.07 -73.50
C ARG A 245 74.07 19.14 -74.70
N ILE A 246 73.06 18.36 -75.08
CA ILE A 246 73.07 17.55 -76.30
C ILE A 246 73.16 18.47 -77.52
N LYS A 247 72.34 19.53 -77.59
CA LYS A 247 72.45 20.54 -78.67
C LYS A 247 73.84 21.19 -78.72
N GLU A 248 74.43 21.53 -77.57
CA GLU A 248 75.81 22.04 -77.53
C GLU A 248 76.81 21.00 -78.07
N LEU A 249 76.70 19.73 -77.67
CA LEU A 249 77.54 18.65 -78.17
C LEU A 249 77.35 18.42 -79.68
N GLU A 250 76.12 18.50 -80.19
CA GLU A 250 75.81 18.44 -81.62
C GLU A 250 76.48 19.60 -82.38
N THR A 251 76.40 20.84 -81.86
CA THR A 251 77.09 21.98 -82.48
C THR A 251 78.61 21.78 -82.48
N ARG A 252 79.18 21.23 -81.40
CA ARG A 252 80.61 20.88 -81.35
C ARG A 252 80.98 19.80 -82.37
N LEU A 253 80.15 18.78 -82.54
CA LEU A 253 80.34 17.74 -83.58
C LEU A 253 80.31 18.34 -84.99
N VAL A 254 79.32 19.19 -85.29
CA VAL A 254 79.26 19.89 -86.59
C VAL A 254 80.49 20.77 -86.82
N THR A 255 80.99 21.45 -85.78
CA THR A 255 82.25 22.21 -85.91
C THR A 255 83.46 21.29 -86.12
N GLN A 256 83.51 20.12 -85.49
CA GLN A 256 84.56 19.13 -85.71
C GLN A 256 84.51 18.53 -87.13
N ASP A 257 83.33 18.19 -87.64
CA ASP A 257 83.14 17.71 -89.01
C ASP A 257 83.55 18.77 -90.04
N LYS A 258 83.28 20.05 -89.76
CA LYS A 258 83.73 21.15 -90.62
C LYS A 258 85.26 21.28 -90.66
N VAL A 259 85.93 21.13 -89.52
CA VAL A 259 87.40 21.12 -89.42
C VAL A 259 88.00 19.89 -90.11
N LEU A 260 87.35 18.72 -90.02
CA LEU A 260 87.78 17.51 -90.73
C LEU A 260 87.63 17.67 -92.26
N LEU A 261 86.54 18.26 -92.74
CA LEU A 261 86.34 18.59 -94.15
C LEU A 261 87.38 19.60 -94.67
N GLU A 262 87.80 20.58 -93.85
CA GLU A 262 88.91 21.47 -94.19
C GLU A 262 90.24 20.72 -94.28
N ARG A 263 90.51 19.80 -93.35
CA ARG A 263 91.70 18.92 -93.38
C ARG A 263 91.71 17.97 -94.58
N GLU A 264 90.57 17.44 -94.99
CA GLU A 264 90.46 16.59 -96.18
C GLU A 264 90.74 17.38 -97.47
N ARG A 265 90.30 18.64 -97.56
CA ARG A 265 90.64 19.53 -98.69
C ARG A 265 92.14 19.84 -98.73
N ASP A 266 92.75 20.11 -97.58
CA ASP A 266 94.21 20.34 -97.49
C ASP A 266 95.02 19.11 -97.94
N ILE A 267 94.54 17.89 -97.63
CA ILE A 267 95.17 16.63 -98.08
C ILE A 267 95.01 16.44 -99.60
N ALA A 268 93.86 16.81 -100.17
CA ALA A 268 93.63 16.72 -101.62
C ALA A 268 94.55 17.67 -102.41
N ASP A 269 94.74 18.90 -101.92
CA ASP A 269 95.62 19.88 -102.56
C ASP A 269 97.10 19.50 -102.45
N LEU A 270 97.51 18.86 -101.35
CA LEU A 270 98.87 18.31 -101.20
C LEU A 270 99.13 17.13 -102.14
N ARG A 271 98.14 16.26 -102.37
CA ARG A 271 98.26 15.13 -103.34
C ARG A 271 98.40 15.63 -104.78
N LYS A 272 97.68 16.67 -105.16
CA LYS A 272 97.77 17.27 -106.51
C LYS A 272 99.15 17.89 -106.79
N ARG A 273 99.83 18.41 -105.76
CA ARG A 273 101.22 18.91 -105.85
C ARG A 273 102.24 17.78 -105.97
N LEU A 274 101.94 16.59 -105.44
CA LEU A 274 102.81 15.41 -105.52
C LEU A 274 102.80 14.78 -106.92
N GLU A 275 101.63 14.70 -107.57
CA GLU A 275 101.49 14.17 -108.95
C GLU A 275 102.12 15.08 -110.01
N ALA A 276 102.17 16.40 -109.77
CA ALA A 276 102.88 17.34 -110.65
C ALA A 276 104.42 17.20 -110.56
N ALA A 277 104.95 16.68 -109.44
CA ALA A 277 106.39 16.48 -109.25
C ALA A 277 106.89 15.17 -109.89
N THR A 278 106.05 14.14 -109.99
CA THR A 278 106.43 12.83 -110.57
C THR A 278 106.41 12.85 -112.11
N ALA A 279 105.55 13.65 -112.75
CA ALA A 279 105.54 13.81 -114.20
C ALA A 279 106.78 14.55 -114.78
N ALA A 280 107.52 15.28 -113.94
CA ALA A 280 108.77 15.95 -114.31
C ALA A 280 110.02 15.04 -114.18
N GLU A 281 109.92 13.90 -113.48
CA GLU A 281 111.04 12.96 -113.24
C GLU A 281 111.20 11.87 -114.34
N GLU A 282 110.14 11.53 -115.07
CA GLU A 282 110.18 10.46 -116.09
C GLU A 282 110.71 10.92 -117.47
N ALA A 283 110.81 12.23 -117.73
CA ALA A 283 111.27 12.78 -119.01
C ALA A 283 112.82 12.90 -119.15
N LEU A 284 113.61 12.64 -118.10
CA LEU A 284 115.07 12.89 -118.08
C LEU A 284 115.96 11.66 -117.82
N ARG A 285 115.42 10.43 -117.77
CA ARG A 285 116.16 9.23 -117.32
C ARG A 285 116.48 8.18 -118.40
N ALA A 286 116.54 8.57 -119.68
CA ALA A 286 117.00 7.75 -120.81
C ALA A 286 118.40 8.18 -121.32
N GLY A 287 119.42 8.18 -120.45
CA GLY A 287 120.78 8.49 -120.89
C GLY A 287 121.85 8.46 -119.81
N LEU A 288 122.59 7.33 -119.79
CA LEU A 288 123.98 7.17 -119.34
C LEU A 288 124.28 6.80 -117.88
N ALA A 289 124.84 5.60 -117.76
CA ALA A 289 125.44 4.98 -116.60
C ALA A 289 126.98 5.00 -116.71
N THR A 290 127.68 5.33 -115.62
CA THR A 290 128.70 4.51 -114.89
C THR A 290 129.80 5.33 -114.18
N ALA A 291 129.92 5.04 -112.87
CA ALA A 291 131.06 5.15 -111.92
C ALA A 291 131.43 6.51 -111.23
N GLY A 292 131.30 6.52 -109.88
CA GLY A 292 132.44 6.81 -108.97
C GLY A 292 132.32 7.84 -107.81
N THR A 293 132.26 7.33 -106.55
CA THR A 293 132.79 7.87 -105.23
C THR A 293 132.19 9.15 -104.56
N ALA A 294 132.25 9.46 -103.24
CA ALA A 294 132.25 8.80 -101.90
C ALA A 294 132.38 9.88 -100.75
N LYS A 295 131.83 9.64 -99.52
CA LYS A 295 132.03 10.35 -98.19
C LYS A 295 131.52 11.81 -98.06
N THR A 296 131.06 12.43 -96.94
CA THR A 296 131.36 12.47 -95.46
C THR A 296 130.26 13.37 -94.78
N GLU A 297 129.64 13.05 -93.61
CA GLU A 297 129.91 13.42 -92.18
C GLU A 297 129.26 14.70 -91.56
N THR A 298 129.02 14.61 -90.23
CA THR A 298 128.26 15.40 -89.19
C THR A 298 128.91 16.72 -88.68
N PRO A 299 128.33 17.57 -87.76
CA PRO A 299 128.29 17.39 -86.25
C PRO A 299 127.07 18.05 -85.49
N ARG A 300 126.52 17.50 -84.37
CA ARG A 300 126.70 17.62 -82.87
C ARG A 300 126.02 18.77 -82.05
N ASP A 301 125.21 18.33 -81.07
CA ASP A 301 125.05 18.64 -79.61
C ASP A 301 124.82 20.06 -79.02
N SER A 302 123.71 20.24 -78.29
CA SER A 302 123.66 20.82 -76.92
C SER A 302 122.25 20.78 -76.24
N GLU A 303 122.25 20.57 -74.91
CA GLU A 303 121.24 20.97 -73.89
C GLU A 303 120.15 19.99 -73.38
N ALA A 304 120.65 19.01 -72.60
CA ALA A 304 119.95 18.26 -71.57
C ALA A 304 119.96 18.96 -70.17
N LYS A 305 119.19 20.03 -69.99
CA LYS A 305 118.94 20.63 -68.64
C LYS A 305 117.48 20.99 -68.33
N ALA A 306 116.54 20.94 -69.28
CA ALA A 306 115.14 21.30 -69.06
C ALA A 306 114.23 20.18 -68.49
N VAL A 307 114.67 18.92 -68.52
CA VAL A 307 113.82 17.76 -68.14
C VAL A 307 113.86 17.44 -66.64
N ARG A 308 114.81 17.99 -65.88
CA ARG A 308 114.90 17.77 -64.42
C ARG A 308 114.03 18.71 -63.60
N GLU A 309 113.63 19.86 -64.14
CA GLU A 309 112.80 20.84 -63.43
C GLU A 309 111.30 20.50 -63.45
N GLU A 310 110.82 19.73 -64.44
CA GLU A 310 109.42 19.26 -64.48
C GLU A 310 109.12 18.16 -63.45
N HIS A 311 110.11 17.32 -63.11
CA HIS A 311 109.92 16.21 -62.17
C HIS A 311 109.75 16.69 -60.70
N ASP A 312 110.42 17.78 -60.31
CA ASP A 312 110.31 18.36 -58.97
C ASP A 312 109.02 19.18 -58.76
N ARG A 313 108.39 19.63 -59.86
CA ARG A 313 107.11 20.36 -59.83
C ARG A 313 105.93 19.41 -59.58
N LEU A 314 105.92 18.26 -60.25
CA LEU A 314 104.88 17.23 -60.07
C LEU A 314 104.91 16.55 -58.69
N THR A 315 106.09 16.47 -58.06
CA THR A 315 106.22 15.85 -56.72
C THR A 315 105.62 16.73 -55.61
N ARG A 316 105.60 18.06 -55.78
CA ARG A 316 105.01 19.00 -54.81
C ARG A 316 103.49 19.08 -54.88
N GLU A 317 102.89 18.93 -56.06
CA GLU A 317 101.43 18.91 -56.25
C GLU A 317 100.77 17.64 -55.68
N ILE A 318 101.49 16.51 -55.67
CA ILE A 318 101.02 15.26 -55.02
C ILE A 318 101.04 15.38 -53.48
N ALA A 319 101.97 16.15 -52.91
CA ALA A 319 102.07 16.34 -51.45
C ALA A 319 100.98 17.27 -50.89
N THR A 320 100.53 18.27 -51.67
CA THR A 320 99.43 19.17 -51.28
C THR A 320 98.07 18.46 -51.35
N ALA A 321 97.83 17.64 -52.38
CA ALA A 321 96.59 16.86 -52.51
C ALA A 321 96.39 15.81 -51.40
N LYS A 322 97.48 15.27 -50.82
CA LYS A 322 97.38 14.33 -49.68
C LYS A 322 96.99 14.99 -48.37
N ARG A 323 97.37 16.25 -48.14
CA ARG A 323 97.06 16.97 -46.89
C ARG A 323 95.59 17.43 -46.81
N GLU A 324 94.98 17.75 -47.95
CA GLU A 324 93.55 18.15 -48.00
C GLU A 324 92.60 16.97 -47.71
N ILE A 325 92.99 15.75 -48.10
CA ILE A 325 92.21 14.52 -47.85
C ILE A 325 92.24 14.13 -46.36
N GLU A 326 93.39 14.28 -45.68
CA GLU A 326 93.51 13.95 -44.24
C GLU A 326 92.74 14.93 -43.33
N THR A 327 92.65 16.21 -43.71
CA THR A 327 91.86 17.20 -42.97
C THR A 327 90.36 17.01 -43.10
N GLY A 328 89.86 16.53 -44.24
CA GLY A 328 88.45 16.18 -44.42
C GLY A 328 88.02 14.95 -43.62
N ALA A 329 88.83 13.89 -43.65
CA ALA A 329 88.51 12.62 -42.97
C ALA A 329 88.47 12.71 -41.44
N THR A 330 89.20 13.67 -40.84
CA THR A 330 89.19 13.86 -39.37
C THR A 330 87.97 14.64 -38.89
N ASN A 331 87.42 15.53 -39.72
CA ASN A 331 86.22 16.30 -39.38
C ASN A 331 84.95 15.44 -39.47
N GLU A 332 84.83 14.62 -40.52
CA GLU A 332 83.71 13.68 -40.68
C GLU A 332 83.66 12.65 -39.53
N ARG A 333 84.82 12.17 -39.06
CA ARG A 333 84.87 11.24 -37.92
C ARG A 333 84.39 11.87 -36.61
N ARG A 334 84.72 13.15 -36.36
CA ARG A 334 84.28 13.88 -35.16
C ARG A 334 82.77 14.14 -35.19
N GLU A 335 82.23 14.51 -36.33
CA GLU A 335 80.78 14.71 -36.49
C GLU A 335 80.02 13.40 -36.37
N ASN A 336 80.53 12.29 -36.91
CA ASN A 336 79.91 10.97 -36.77
C ASN A 336 79.91 10.49 -35.31
N THR A 337 80.97 10.76 -34.53
CA THR A 337 80.99 10.45 -33.09
C THR A 337 79.97 11.28 -32.29
N LEU A 338 79.84 12.58 -32.58
CA LEU A 338 78.85 13.45 -31.94
C LEU A 338 77.40 13.06 -32.28
N LEU A 339 77.16 12.62 -33.52
CA LEU A 339 75.86 12.12 -33.94
C LEU A 339 75.49 10.83 -33.20
N ARG A 340 76.46 9.90 -33.04
CA ARG A 340 76.28 8.65 -32.30
C ARG A 340 76.02 8.89 -30.81
N GLU A 341 76.68 9.86 -30.18
CA GLU A 341 76.41 10.24 -28.79
C GLU A 341 74.98 10.79 -28.60
N ARG A 342 74.52 11.68 -29.50
CA ARG A 342 73.17 12.25 -29.43
C ARG A 342 72.07 11.21 -29.65
N ILE A 343 72.25 10.32 -30.62
CA ILE A 343 71.29 9.22 -30.87
C ILE A 343 71.20 8.30 -29.65
N ASN A 344 72.34 7.95 -29.04
CA ASN A 344 72.36 7.11 -27.85
C ASN A 344 71.75 7.80 -26.61
N ALA A 345 71.89 9.12 -26.48
CA ALA A 345 71.27 9.88 -25.40
C ALA A 345 69.73 9.95 -25.54
N ILE A 346 69.22 10.20 -26.76
CA ILE A 346 67.78 10.24 -27.04
C ILE A 346 67.16 8.85 -26.86
N ALA A 347 67.84 7.79 -27.29
CA ALA A 347 67.37 6.42 -27.09
C ALA A 347 67.25 6.05 -25.60
N ALA A 348 68.17 6.54 -24.75
CA ALA A 348 68.10 6.33 -23.29
C ALA A 348 66.90 7.07 -22.64
N GLU A 349 66.61 8.30 -23.06
CA GLU A 349 65.43 9.05 -22.57
C GLU A 349 64.12 8.40 -22.99
N VAL A 350 63.99 7.96 -24.24
CA VAL A 350 62.79 7.30 -24.75
C VAL A 350 62.55 5.95 -24.06
N ALA A 351 63.60 5.17 -23.83
CA ALA A 351 63.51 3.92 -23.07
C ALA A 351 63.11 4.18 -21.60
N GLY A 352 63.65 5.22 -20.97
CA GLY A 352 63.26 5.63 -19.61
C GLY A 352 61.79 6.03 -19.52
N LEU A 353 61.29 6.84 -20.47
CA LEU A 353 59.89 7.28 -20.49
C LEU A 353 58.92 6.10 -20.72
N ALA A 354 59.27 5.19 -21.63
CA ALA A 354 58.50 3.97 -21.88
C ALA A 354 58.42 3.08 -20.63
N MET A 355 59.53 2.90 -19.91
CA MET A 355 59.55 2.15 -18.65
C MET A 355 58.70 2.80 -17.55
N THR A 356 58.62 4.14 -17.49
CA THR A 356 57.75 4.83 -16.52
C THR A 356 56.26 4.69 -16.85
N LEU A 357 55.91 4.54 -18.13
CA LEU A 357 54.52 4.37 -18.58
C LEU A 357 54.03 2.91 -18.44
N GLU A 358 54.92 1.93 -18.63
CA GLU A 358 54.57 0.50 -18.56
C GLU A 358 54.50 -0.07 -17.12
N GLY A 359 55.11 0.57 -16.13
CA GLY A 359 55.03 0.12 -14.73
C GLY A 359 55.86 -1.16 -14.44
N PRO A 360 55.59 -1.86 -13.31
CA PRO A 360 56.50 -2.88 -12.76
C PRO A 360 56.74 -4.12 -13.65
N ASP A 361 55.88 -4.37 -14.65
CA ASP A 361 55.94 -5.53 -15.56
C ASP A 361 56.47 -5.19 -16.97
N SER A 362 57.17 -4.07 -17.15
CA SER A 362 57.74 -3.66 -18.44
C SER A 362 58.74 -4.71 -19.01
N THR A 363 58.55 -5.07 -20.27
CA THR A 363 59.43 -5.99 -21.02
C THR A 363 60.86 -5.45 -21.18
N ILE A 364 61.05 -4.13 -21.10
CA ILE A 364 62.37 -3.49 -21.16
C ILE A 364 63.14 -3.73 -19.86
N LYS A 365 62.45 -3.84 -18.71
CA LYS A 365 63.07 -4.12 -17.41
C LYS A 365 63.58 -5.55 -17.32
N SER A 366 62.85 -6.52 -17.89
CA SER A 366 63.30 -7.92 -17.94
C SER A 366 64.51 -8.08 -18.87
N MET A 367 64.54 -7.36 -20.01
CA MET A 367 65.69 -7.34 -20.92
C MET A 367 66.94 -6.67 -20.34
N LEU A 368 66.79 -5.62 -19.50
CA LEU A 368 67.90 -4.95 -18.83
C LEU A 368 68.50 -5.78 -17.67
N ALA A 369 67.70 -6.68 -17.07
CA ALA A 369 68.11 -7.56 -15.98
C ALA A 369 68.88 -8.80 -16.49
N THR A 370 68.62 -9.23 -17.72
CA THR A 370 69.47 -10.18 -18.46
C THR A 370 70.64 -9.44 -19.09
N GLU A 371 71.86 -9.63 -18.58
CA GLU A 371 73.06 -9.12 -19.25
C GLU A 371 73.23 -9.76 -20.63
N PRO A 372 73.18 -9.01 -21.75
CA PRO A 372 73.59 -9.54 -23.03
C PRO A 372 75.11 -9.35 -23.14
N GLU A 373 75.84 -10.46 -23.10
CA GLU A 373 77.19 -10.55 -23.66
C GLU A 373 77.18 -10.01 -25.10
N SER A 374 78.24 -9.28 -25.43
CA SER A 374 78.45 -8.62 -26.71
C SER A 374 78.33 -9.58 -27.90
N ALA A 375 77.27 -9.46 -28.69
CA ALA A 375 77.16 -10.17 -29.96
C ALA A 375 76.50 -9.33 -31.07
N ILE A 376 76.91 -8.08 -31.25
CA ILE A 376 76.74 -7.37 -32.54
C ILE A 376 77.98 -6.50 -32.80
N THR A 377 79.10 -7.11 -33.19
CA THR A 377 80.26 -6.37 -33.75
C THR A 377 81.02 -7.20 -34.79
N THR A 378 80.31 -7.90 -35.68
CA THR A 378 80.97 -8.78 -36.66
C THR A 378 80.39 -8.74 -38.07
N ILE A 379 79.76 -7.63 -38.47
CA ILE A 379 79.52 -7.34 -39.89
C ILE A 379 79.86 -5.87 -40.13
N VAL A 380 80.90 -5.64 -40.94
CA VAL A 380 81.55 -4.35 -41.28
C VAL A 380 82.63 -3.89 -40.30
N ASN A 381 83.83 -4.47 -40.39
CA ASN A 381 85.03 -3.69 -40.72
C ASN A 381 86.26 -4.56 -41.00
N GLY A 382 86.91 -4.27 -42.14
CA GLY A 382 88.29 -4.66 -42.40
C GLY A 382 89.25 -3.94 -41.45
N GLY A 383 90.34 -4.61 -41.11
CA GLY A 383 91.21 -4.25 -40.00
C GLY A 383 91.97 -2.93 -40.12
N THR A 384 92.30 -2.35 -38.97
CA THR A 384 93.67 -2.28 -38.43
C THR A 384 93.62 -1.72 -37.01
N ALA A 385 94.54 -2.20 -36.19
CA ALA A 385 94.58 -2.05 -34.74
C ALA A 385 94.81 -0.61 -34.27
N ASN A 386 94.10 -0.22 -33.19
CA ASN A 386 94.71 0.51 -32.09
C ASN A 386 93.91 0.30 -30.79
N ALA A 387 94.66 0.14 -29.69
CA ALA A 387 94.20 -0.34 -28.39
C ALA A 387 93.53 0.76 -27.52
N PRO A 388 93.08 0.44 -26.29
CA PRO A 388 91.69 0.53 -25.85
C PRO A 388 91.34 1.89 -25.22
N ALA A 389 90.27 2.52 -25.69
CA ALA A 389 89.63 3.62 -24.97
C ALA A 389 88.58 3.04 -24.02
N LYS A 390 88.76 3.28 -22.71
CA LYS A 390 87.81 2.97 -21.62
C LYS A 390 86.36 3.18 -22.08
N PRO A 391 85.44 2.22 -21.88
CA PRO A 391 84.04 2.42 -22.22
C PRO A 391 83.47 3.53 -21.35
N GLN A 392 83.08 4.64 -21.95
CA GLN A 392 82.12 5.53 -21.32
C GLN A 392 80.78 4.79 -21.35
N GLY A 393 80.39 4.28 -20.18
CA GLY A 393 79.37 3.28 -19.89
C GLY A 393 78.32 2.91 -20.94
N SER A 394 78.03 1.61 -21.01
CA SER A 394 77.04 1.03 -21.91
C SER A 394 75.68 1.72 -21.77
N LEU A 395 74.84 1.65 -22.81
CA LEU A 395 73.48 2.20 -22.78
C LEU A 395 72.70 1.73 -21.54
N ALA A 396 72.93 0.49 -21.10
CA ALA A 396 72.33 -0.08 -19.91
C ALA A 396 72.79 0.59 -18.60
N GLU A 397 74.07 0.98 -18.50
CA GLU A 397 74.59 1.72 -17.35
C GLU A 397 74.03 3.14 -17.28
N ARG A 398 73.84 3.80 -18.44
CA ARG A 398 73.25 5.15 -18.50
C ARG A 398 71.76 5.13 -18.15
N ILE A 399 71.02 4.09 -18.58
CA ILE A 399 69.62 3.88 -18.17
C ILE A 399 69.53 3.67 -16.65
N ARG A 400 70.44 2.87 -16.04
CA ARG A 400 70.51 2.71 -14.58
C ARG A 400 70.84 4.02 -13.84
N ALA A 401 71.80 4.81 -14.34
CA ALA A 401 72.14 6.10 -13.73
C ALA A 401 70.98 7.11 -13.75
N ILE A 402 70.18 7.10 -14.82
CA ILE A 402 68.95 7.92 -14.90
C ILE A 402 67.89 7.41 -13.91
N GLN A 403 67.75 6.09 -13.73
CA GLN A 403 66.86 5.50 -12.73
C GLN A 403 67.26 5.90 -11.30
N GLU A 404 68.55 5.87 -10.96
CA GLU A 404 69.04 6.31 -9.64
C GLU A 404 68.73 7.79 -9.38
N MET A 405 68.89 8.67 -10.38
CA MET A 405 68.52 10.08 -10.25
C MET A 405 67.00 10.29 -10.13
N GLN A 406 66.17 9.49 -10.81
CA GLN A 406 64.70 9.56 -10.69
C GLN A 406 64.19 8.99 -9.37
N ALA A 407 64.80 7.92 -8.86
CA ALA A 407 64.54 7.36 -7.53
C ALA A 407 64.96 8.33 -6.41
N ALA A 408 66.10 9.01 -6.56
CA ALA A 408 66.53 10.05 -5.63
C ALA A 408 65.58 11.27 -5.59
N ARG A 409 64.95 11.63 -6.73
CA ARG A 409 63.93 12.69 -6.78
C ARG A 409 62.58 12.31 -6.19
N THR A 410 62.22 11.03 -6.18
CA THR A 410 60.93 10.53 -5.69
C THR A 410 60.98 10.01 -4.24
N GLY A 411 62.17 9.67 -3.73
CA GLY A 411 62.40 9.26 -2.33
C GLY A 411 62.55 10.40 -1.31
N GLY A 412 62.76 11.65 -1.75
CA GLY A 412 62.96 12.81 -0.87
C GLY A 412 61.68 13.46 -0.30
N SER A 413 60.49 13.03 -0.72
CA SER A 413 59.20 13.64 -0.30
C SER A 413 58.43 12.85 0.76
N ARG A 414 59.08 11.91 1.47
CA ARG A 414 58.44 11.05 2.48
C ARG A 414 59.09 10.99 3.87
N GLN A 415 60.04 11.89 4.19
CA GLN A 415 60.53 12.10 5.56
C GLN A 415 60.95 13.57 5.78
N ALA A 416 59.97 14.44 6.03
CA ALA A 416 60.00 15.61 6.92
C ALA A 416 58.61 16.27 6.89
#